data_AF-A0A4D7K2F3-F1
#
_entry.id   AF-A0A4D7K2F3-F1
#
_cell.length_a   1.000
_cell.length_b   1.000
_cell.length_c   1.000
_cell.angle_alpha   90.00
_cell.angle_beta   90.00
_cell.angle_gamma   90.00
#
_symmetry.space_group_name_H-M   'P 1'
#
loop_
_entity.id
_entity.type
_entity.pdbx_description
1 polymer ?
#
loop_
_entity_poly.entity_id
_entity_poly.type
_entity_poly.pdbx_seq_one_letter_code
_entity_poly.pdbx_strand_id
1 'polypeptide(L)'
;MEKKRIVKDYDKLPDEVINQVKLEYPYGFAENLVSFVNAKGEKVSALPFDTENIYYLIRMTKQEAVQLIEDDDDYDEFGKLSEEFIEDQDEDGEDED
;
A
#
# COMPACT_ATOMS: atom_id res chain seq x y z
N MET A 1 11.23 21.07 -2.11
CA MET A 1 10.82 21.01 -0.68
C MET A 1 11.03 19.59 -0.21
N GLU A 2 11.35 19.36 1.06
CA GLU A 2 11.49 18.00 1.59
C GLU A 2 10.08 17.41 1.81
N LYS A 3 9.78 16.24 1.23
CA LYS A 3 8.48 15.58 1.41
C LYS A 3 8.27 15.23 2.88
N LYS A 4 7.05 15.39 3.36
CA LYS A 4 6.71 15.05 4.75
C LYS A 4 6.86 13.54 4.93
N ARG A 5 7.60 13.10 5.95
CA ARG A 5 7.77 11.67 6.25
C ARG A 5 6.76 11.24 7.29
N ILE A 6 5.96 10.22 6.99
CA ILE A 6 4.91 9.72 7.87
C ILE A 6 5.04 8.21 8.03
N VAL A 7 5.04 7.75 9.27
CA VAL A 7 4.90 6.32 9.60
C VAL A 7 3.45 6.08 10.00
N LYS A 8 2.75 5.18 9.32
CA LYS A 8 1.32 4.90 9.57
C LYS A 8 1.03 3.42 9.38
N ASP A 9 0.04 2.89 10.07
CA ASP A 9 -0.42 1.50 9.86
C ASP A 9 -1.31 1.45 8.61
N TYR A 10 -1.33 0.32 7.89
CA TYR A 10 -2.08 0.17 6.64
C TYR A 10 -3.57 0.51 6.80
N ASP A 11 -4.20 -0.02 7.85
CA ASP A 11 -5.62 0.17 8.21
C ASP A 11 -6.02 1.63 8.51
N LYS A 12 -5.03 2.52 8.67
CA LYS A 12 -5.25 3.94 8.97
C LYS A 12 -4.90 4.84 7.81
N LEU A 13 -4.44 4.30 6.68
CA LEU A 13 -4.17 5.10 5.50
C LEU A 13 -5.47 5.66 4.92
N PRO A 14 -5.40 6.81 4.22
CA PRO A 14 -6.49 7.21 3.33
C PRO A 14 -6.69 6.16 2.23
N ASP A 15 -7.94 5.93 1.83
CA ASP A 15 -8.28 4.96 0.77
C ASP A 15 -7.55 5.28 -0.54
N GLU A 16 -7.42 6.56 -0.90
CA GLU A 16 -6.63 7.00 -2.06
C GLU A 16 -5.18 6.48 -2.06
N VAL A 17 -4.52 6.49 -0.89
CA VAL A 17 -3.14 5.98 -0.75
C VAL A 17 -3.13 4.45 -0.82
N ILE A 18 -4.14 3.79 -0.28
CA ILE A 18 -4.30 2.34 -0.36
C ILE A 18 -4.45 1.94 -1.83
N ASN A 19 -5.34 2.59 -2.58
CA ASN A 19 -5.58 2.32 -4.00
C ASN A 19 -4.30 2.53 -4.83
N GLN A 20 -3.56 3.62 -4.61
CA GLN A 20 -2.26 3.83 -5.27
C GLN A 20 -1.24 2.72 -4.94
N VAL A 21 -1.22 2.23 -3.69
CA VAL A 21 -0.38 1.07 -3.31
C VAL A 21 -0.81 -0.19 -4.06
N LYS A 22 -2.13 -0.45 -4.20
CA LYS A 22 -2.63 -1.60 -4.95
C LYS A 22 -2.19 -1.53 -6.41
N LEU A 23 -2.35 -0.38 -7.06
CA LEU A 23 -1.98 -0.14 -8.46
C LEU A 23 -0.47 -0.29 -8.70
N GLU A 24 0.38 0.20 -7.79
CA GLU A 24 1.84 0.04 -7.90
C GLU A 24 2.29 -1.40 -7.66
N TYR A 25 1.57 -2.14 -6.81
CA TYR A 25 1.88 -3.51 -6.43
C TYR A 25 0.72 -4.48 -6.77
N PRO A 26 0.42 -4.68 -8.06
CA PRO A 26 -0.74 -5.48 -8.47
C PRO A 26 -0.60 -6.96 -8.16
N TYR A 27 0.59 -7.44 -7.79
CA TYR A 27 0.86 -8.82 -7.35
C TYR A 27 1.15 -8.90 -5.84
N GLY A 28 0.72 -7.89 -5.09
CA GLY A 28 0.98 -7.76 -3.67
C GLY A 28 2.32 -7.10 -3.33
N PHE A 29 2.43 -6.63 -2.09
CA PHE A 29 3.54 -5.79 -1.61
C PHE A 29 4.39 -6.46 -0.51
N ALA A 30 4.06 -7.68 -0.08
CA ALA A 30 4.71 -8.37 1.04
C ALA A 30 6.25 -8.48 0.90
N GLU A 31 6.74 -8.67 -0.32
CA GLU A 31 8.18 -8.78 -0.61
C GLU A 31 8.90 -7.42 -0.68
N ASN A 32 8.16 -6.32 -0.79
CA ASN A 32 8.69 -4.95 -0.83
C ASN A 32 8.83 -4.32 0.56
N LEU A 33 8.39 -5.01 1.62
CA LEU A 33 8.54 -4.55 2.99
C LEU A 33 10.01 -4.51 3.40
N VAL A 34 10.41 -3.38 3.99
CA VAL A 34 11.71 -3.23 4.65
C VAL A 34 11.56 -3.48 6.15
N SER A 35 12.49 -4.24 6.73
CA SER A 35 12.54 -4.46 8.18
C SER A 35 13.56 -3.53 8.84
N PHE A 36 13.19 -2.95 9.97
CA PHE A 36 14.07 -2.12 10.80
C PHE A 36 13.76 -2.30 12.28
N VAL A 37 14.67 -1.81 13.14
CA VAL A 37 14.46 -1.80 14.59
C VAL A 37 13.94 -0.42 14.98
N ASN A 38 12.79 -0.37 15.64
CA ASN A 38 12.20 0.90 16.09
C ASN A 38 12.93 1.45 17.34
N ALA A 39 12.55 2.64 17.79
CA ALA A 39 13.14 3.27 18.97
C ALA A 39 12.97 2.48 20.28
N LYS A 40 12.05 1.50 20.32
CA LYS A 40 11.81 0.60 21.46
C LYS A 40 12.64 -0.68 21.40
N GLY A 41 13.45 -0.88 20.35
CA GLY A 41 14.22 -2.11 20.14
C GLY A 41 13.43 -3.24 19.49
N GLU A 42 12.22 -2.98 19.00
CA GLU A 42 11.36 -3.99 18.38
C GLU A 42 11.67 -4.07 16.88
N LYS A 43 11.77 -5.30 16.34
CA LYS A 43 11.89 -5.53 14.90
C LYS A 43 10.52 -5.31 14.27
N VAL A 44 10.42 -4.27 13.45
CA VAL A 44 9.21 -3.90 12.72
C VAL A 44 9.47 -3.97 11.22
N SER A 45 8.40 -4.05 10.44
CA SER A 45 8.45 -3.98 8.98
C SER A 45 7.52 -2.88 8.48
N ALA A 46 7.87 -2.28 7.35
CA ALA A 46 7.02 -1.31 6.68
C ALA A 46 7.24 -1.32 5.16
N LEU A 47 6.21 -0.97 4.40
CA LEU A 47 6.30 -0.67 2.98
C LEU A 47 6.69 0.80 2.80
N PRO A 48 7.85 1.11 2.19
CA PRO A 48 8.17 2.47 1.79
C PRO A 48 7.36 2.84 0.54
N PHE A 49 6.60 3.92 0.61
CA PHE A 49 5.74 4.37 -0.48
C PHE A 49 5.86 5.87 -0.67
N ASP A 50 6.21 6.30 -1.89
CA ASP A 50 6.44 7.71 -2.20
C ASP A 50 5.27 8.29 -2.98
N THR A 51 4.56 9.24 -2.36
CA THR A 51 3.49 10.01 -3.02
C THR A 51 4.02 11.38 -3.41
N GLU A 52 3.23 12.19 -4.11
CA GLU A 52 3.65 13.54 -4.53
C GLU A 52 4.16 14.41 -3.36
N ASN A 53 3.44 14.38 -2.23
CA ASN A 53 3.66 15.29 -1.10
C ASN A 53 4.23 14.60 0.16
N ILE A 54 4.02 13.28 0.29
CA ILE A 54 4.30 12.52 1.52
C ILE A 54 5.09 11.25 1.20
N TYR A 55 6.14 11.02 1.96
CA TYR A 55 6.84 9.73 1.97
C TYR A 55 6.31 8.88 3.13
N TYR A 56 5.58 7.82 2.80
CA TYR A 56 5.01 6.90 3.76
C TYR A 56 5.95 5.74 4.09
N LEU A 57 5.98 5.38 5.37
CA LEU A 57 6.42 4.07 5.84
C LEU A 57 5.19 3.37 6.42
N ILE A 58 4.57 2.54 5.60
CA ILE A 58 3.31 1.87 5.92
C ILE A 58 3.62 0.61 6.72
N ARG A 59 3.35 0.62 8.02
CA ARG A 59 3.68 -0.50 8.92
C ARG A 59 2.70 -1.63 8.77
N MET A 60 3.26 -2.82 8.57
CA MET A 60 2.59 -4.11 8.62
C MET A 60 3.67 -5.20 8.64
N THR A 61 3.30 -6.39 9.09
CA THR A 61 4.12 -7.60 8.95
C THR A 61 3.98 -8.20 7.55
N LYS A 62 4.92 -9.06 7.15
CA LYS A 62 4.79 -9.81 5.90
C LYS A 62 3.53 -10.69 5.85
N GLN A 63 3.13 -11.25 7.00
CA GLN A 63 1.93 -12.08 7.09
C GLN A 63 0.67 -11.25 6.92
N GLU A 64 0.59 -10.09 7.59
CA GLU A 64 -0.50 -9.14 7.39
C GLU A 64 -0.57 -8.67 5.93
N ALA A 65 0.58 -8.38 5.30
CA ALA A 65 0.59 -7.99 3.90
C ALA A 65 0.01 -9.06 2.96
N VAL A 66 0.26 -10.35 3.21
CA VAL A 66 -0.33 -11.43 2.42
C VAL A 66 -1.83 -11.57 2.71
N GLN A 67 -2.23 -11.54 3.98
CA GLN A 67 -3.64 -11.61 4.37
C GLN A 67 -4.46 -10.45 3.81
N LEU A 68 -3.89 -9.24 3.78
CA LEU A 68 -4.52 -8.08 3.17
C LEU A 68 -4.79 -8.26 1.68
N ILE A 69 -4.04 -9.08 0.96
CA ILE A 69 -4.32 -9.41 -0.44
C ILE A 69 -5.35 -10.54 -0.53
N GLU A 70 -5.23 -11.57 0.32
CA GLU A 70 -6.13 -12.72 0.32
C GLU A 70 -7.57 -12.37 0.74
N ASP A 71 -7.74 -11.39 1.64
CA ASP A 71 -9.03 -10.95 2.17
C ASP A 71 -9.66 -9.80 1.35
N ASP A 72 -8.99 -9.32 0.29
CA ASP A 72 -9.38 -8.15 -0.49
C ASP A 72 -10.04 -8.57 -1.80
N ASP A 73 -11.32 -8.21 -1.93
CA ASP A 73 -12.17 -8.58 -3.07
C ASP A 73 -11.67 -8.00 -4.40
N ASP A 74 -10.78 -7.00 -4.37
CA ASP A 74 -10.16 -6.42 -5.57
C ASP A 74 -9.09 -7.34 -6.18
N TYR A 75 -8.66 -8.39 -5.48
CA TYR A 75 -7.66 -9.35 -5.94
C TYR A 75 -8.29 -10.71 -6.32
N ASP A 76 -7.72 -11.35 -7.33
CA ASP A 76 -8.15 -12.68 -7.78
C ASP A 76 -7.61 -13.82 -6.90
N GLU A 77 -8.01 -15.07 -7.21
CA GLU A 77 -7.58 -16.27 -6.49
C GLU A 77 -6.05 -16.53 -6.55
N PHE A 78 -5.32 -15.81 -7.42
CA PHE A 78 -3.87 -15.87 -7.56
C PHE A 78 -3.16 -14.70 -6.87
N GLY A 79 -3.90 -13.80 -6.21
CA GLY A 79 -3.37 -12.60 -5.57
C GLY A 79 -2.94 -11.52 -6.57
N LYS A 80 -3.53 -11.52 -7.78
CA LYS A 80 -3.36 -10.45 -8.77
C LYS A 80 -4.54 -9.49 -8.70
N LEU A 81 -4.26 -8.20 -8.69
CA LEU A 81 -5.27 -7.13 -8.73
C LEU A 81 -6.13 -7.28 -9.98
N SER A 82 -7.44 -7.18 -9.79
CA SER A 82 -8.44 -7.33 -10.84
C SER A 82 -8.34 -6.21 -11.87
N GLU A 83 -8.65 -6.56 -13.13
CA GLU A 83 -8.69 -5.58 -14.22
C GLU A 83 -9.85 -4.59 -14.03
N GLU A 84 -10.96 -5.03 -13.44
CA GLU A 84 -12.12 -4.19 -13.09
C GLU A 84 -11.72 -3.06 -12.13
N PHE A 85 -10.96 -3.36 -11.07
CA PHE A 85 -10.48 -2.33 -10.14
C PHE A 85 -9.54 -1.33 -10.82
N ILE A 86 -8.68 -1.80 -11.74
CA ILE A 86 -7.75 -0.92 -12.47
C ILE A 86 -8.55 0.05 -13.36
N GLU A 87 -9.54 -0.46 -14.09
CA GLU A 87 -10.41 0.34 -14.96
C GLU A 87 -11.21 1.38 -14.15
N ASP A 88 -11.78 1.00 -13.00
CA ASP A 88 -12.54 1.89 -12.11
C ASP A 88 -11.68 3.07 -11.60
N GLN A 89 -10.42 2.81 -11.24
CA GLN A 89 -9.50 3.86 -10.79
C GLN A 89 -8.99 4.75 -11.93
N ASP A 90 -8.92 4.25 -13.16
CA ASP A 90 -8.60 5.06 -14.34
C ASP A 90 -9.79 5.99 -14.70
N GLU A 91 -11.04 5.49 -14.63
CA GLU A 91 -12.25 6.30 -14.88
C GLU A 91 -12.45 7.41 -13.84
N ASP A 92 -12.20 7.14 -12.55
CA ASP A 92 -12.23 8.15 -11.48
C ASP A 92 -11.23 9.30 -11.71
N GLY A 93 -10.15 9.04 -12.46
CA GLY A 93 -9.13 10.03 -12.80
C GLY A 93 -9.48 10.92 -14.01
N GLU A 94 -10.49 10.56 -14.81
CA GLU A 94 -10.87 11.28 -16.03
C GLU A 94 -11.99 12.33 -15.82
N ASP A 95 -12.59 12.43 -14.62
CA ASP A 95 -13.61 13.42 -14.27
C ASP A 95 -13.04 14.79 -13.77
N GLU A 96 -11.75 15.06 -14.02
CA GLU A 96 -11.12 16.38 -13.81
C GLU A 96 -10.76 17.10 -15.14
N ASP A 97 -11.73 17.30 -16.04
CA ASP A 97 -11.61 18.26 -17.18
C ASP A 97 -12.91 19.07 -17.44
#